data_AF-A0A363TXJ2-F1
#
_entry.id   AF-A0A363TXJ2-F1
#
_cell.length_a   1.000
_cell.length_b   1.000
_cell.length_c   1.000
_cell.angle_alpha   90.00
_cell.angle_beta   90.00
_cell.angle_gamma   90.00
#
_symmetry.space_group_name_H-M   'P 1'
#
loop_
_entity.id
_entity.type
_entity.pdbx_description
1 polymer ?
#
loop_
_entity_poly.entity_id
_entity_poly.type
_entity_poly.pdbx_seq_one_letter_code
_entity_poly.pdbx_strand_id
1 'polypeptide(L)'
;MPTTLLSQVDSSVGGKTGFNLPEGKNLVGAFHQPRAVFIDHGFLRTLDDRNLRAGMAEVVKCGLAGDAVLWESLCSRGAAWKAMSAREWHEAIRRSVAFKASVVAKDEKESSVRRILNLGHTIGHALEQASGYGALLHGEAVAMGLAWEAMLSRRLAVTPPDVEERLFTLLRDLGFALDGPGLALSSIASAIGMDKKRIDSDVDMPMVAAPGSCVMKRVPLSFLRKELPAIRAGIQRRGREGPIDPVTVRELQERIERGDLGEPIEALEKRLVSNPRDLGSMVLLSDAYRRAGKLPAAWEMIKEALQQYPSDARAQRVARDIEAELHRSPPAGGDAPPEPLEDVILLPGESYEIRPADPGSESPATSRAPAAAPGTPSAAAAGPQGASKAAEPESPSERPPVSTVTMADVYWLQGEKETARRIVDEILARVPGDPRALAWKSAHEEKMVEEALAAFLGMLAKEYGYDLSGPH
;
A
#
# COMPACT_ATOMS: atom_id res chain seq x y z
N MET A 1 11.45 10.68 -16.45
CA MET A 1 11.72 9.56 -15.55
C MET A 1 12.02 10.10 -14.15
N PRO A 2 11.27 9.70 -13.11
CA PRO A 2 11.70 9.87 -11.72
C PRO A 2 12.79 8.87 -11.30
N THR A 3 13.91 9.38 -10.77
CA THR A 3 15.08 8.59 -10.35
C THR A 3 15.30 8.54 -8.83
N THR A 4 14.54 9.33 -8.06
CA THR A 4 14.53 9.27 -6.58
C THR A 4 13.21 8.69 -6.09
N LEU A 5 13.19 7.98 -4.95
CA LEU A 5 11.96 7.38 -4.43
C LEU A 5 10.84 8.43 -4.26
N LEU A 6 11.15 9.61 -3.69
CA LEU A 6 10.22 10.74 -3.58
C LEU A 6 9.59 11.11 -4.93
N SER A 7 10.40 11.19 -5.99
CA SER A 7 9.90 11.50 -7.32
C SER A 7 9.07 10.36 -7.94
N GLN A 8 9.37 9.11 -7.59
CA GLN A 8 8.67 7.92 -8.09
C GLN A 8 7.28 7.76 -7.46
N VAL A 9 7.14 8.08 -6.16
CA VAL A 9 5.89 7.88 -5.41
C VAL A 9 5.02 9.14 -5.35
N ASP A 10 5.62 10.32 -5.44
CA ASP A 10 4.92 11.59 -5.34
C ASP A 10 5.17 12.52 -6.55
N SER A 11 6.36 13.14 -6.66
CA SER A 11 6.45 14.40 -7.43
C SER A 11 6.28 14.27 -8.95
N SER A 12 6.46 13.09 -9.53
CA SER A 12 6.20 12.85 -10.97
C SER A 12 4.72 12.70 -11.33
N VAL A 13 3.84 12.53 -10.34
CA VAL A 13 2.41 12.24 -10.54
C VAL A 13 1.54 13.42 -10.14
N GLY A 14 0.62 13.80 -11.02
CA GLY A 14 -0.44 14.79 -10.75
C GLY A 14 -0.16 16.22 -11.21
N GLY A 15 0.75 16.40 -12.17
CA GLY A 15 0.86 17.56 -13.05
C GLY A 15 1.25 18.90 -12.43
N LYS A 16 1.50 18.97 -11.12
CA LYS A 16 1.87 20.22 -10.44
C LYS A 16 3.35 20.50 -10.65
N THR A 17 3.69 21.45 -11.51
CA THR A 17 5.05 21.92 -11.76
C THR A 17 5.27 23.29 -11.12
N GLY A 18 6.50 23.63 -10.78
CA GLY A 18 6.83 24.95 -10.26
C GLY A 18 8.29 25.09 -9.81
N PHE A 19 8.64 26.31 -9.42
CA PHE A 19 9.94 26.66 -8.85
C PHE A 19 9.79 27.62 -7.67
N ASN A 20 10.81 27.67 -6.83
CA ASN A 20 10.86 28.52 -5.65
C ASN A 20 11.23 29.95 -6.02
N LEU A 21 10.67 30.92 -5.30
CA LEU A 21 11.17 32.29 -5.25
C LEU A 21 11.77 32.56 -3.86
N PRO A 22 12.57 33.63 -3.65
CA PRO A 22 13.06 34.02 -2.33
C PRO A 22 11.95 34.19 -1.28
N GLU A 23 10.74 34.56 -1.72
CA GLU A 23 9.56 34.76 -0.89
C GLU A 23 8.84 33.45 -0.50
N GLY A 24 9.12 32.32 -1.16
CA GLY A 24 8.47 31.05 -0.82
C GLY A 24 8.62 29.90 -1.83
N LYS A 25 8.26 28.71 -1.33
CA LYS A 25 8.31 27.43 -2.05
C LYS A 25 7.22 27.33 -3.12
N ASN A 26 7.59 26.91 -4.34
CA ASN A 26 6.70 26.65 -5.48
C ASN A 26 5.71 27.79 -5.84
N LEU A 27 6.10 29.06 -5.67
CA LEU A 27 5.21 30.21 -5.88
C LEU A 27 4.88 30.49 -7.36
N VAL A 28 5.72 30.04 -8.30
CA VAL A 28 5.48 30.15 -9.74
C VAL A 28 5.49 28.76 -10.35
N GLY A 29 4.48 28.44 -11.14
CA GLY A 29 4.29 27.08 -11.66
C GLY A 29 3.05 26.93 -12.54
N ALA A 30 2.78 25.69 -12.96
CA ALA A 30 1.64 25.35 -13.80
C ALA A 30 1.08 23.96 -13.48
N PHE A 31 -0.18 23.73 -13.82
CA PHE A 31 -0.75 22.38 -13.91
C PHE A 31 -0.54 21.88 -15.34
N HIS A 32 0.42 20.97 -15.53
CA HIS A 32 0.80 20.39 -16.82
C HIS A 32 1.11 18.90 -16.65
N GLN A 33 0.25 18.04 -17.21
CA GLN A 33 0.43 16.59 -17.11
C GLN A 33 1.51 16.09 -18.09
N PRO A 34 2.41 15.17 -17.67
CA PRO A 34 3.32 14.50 -18.59
C PRO A 34 2.54 13.52 -19.50
N ARG A 35 3.03 13.27 -20.72
CA ARG A 35 2.42 12.26 -21.62
C ARG A 35 2.55 10.83 -21.07
N ALA A 36 3.63 10.54 -20.35
CA ALA A 36 3.90 9.28 -19.70
C ALA A 36 4.91 9.48 -18.55
N VAL A 37 4.89 8.57 -17.56
CA VAL A 37 5.88 8.52 -16.47
C VAL A 37 6.43 7.11 -16.39
N PHE A 38 7.71 6.95 -16.73
CA PHE A 38 8.43 5.67 -16.65
C PHE A 38 9.20 5.61 -15.33
N ILE A 39 8.79 4.69 -14.45
CA ILE A 39 9.38 4.46 -13.13
C ILE A 39 10.17 3.14 -13.17
N ASP A 40 11.48 3.24 -12.89
CA ASP A 40 12.31 2.07 -12.62
C ASP A 40 12.85 2.15 -11.18
N HIS A 41 12.51 1.16 -10.36
CA HIS A 41 13.04 1.02 -9.00
C HIS A 41 14.56 0.75 -8.97
N GLY A 42 15.15 0.35 -10.10
CA GLY A 42 16.57 0.12 -10.29
C GLY A 42 17.45 1.32 -9.96
N PHE A 43 16.96 2.56 -10.20
CA PHE A 43 17.63 3.80 -9.80
C PHE A 43 17.82 3.94 -8.28
N LEU A 44 16.97 3.30 -7.47
CA LEU A 44 17.07 3.34 -6.01
C LEU A 44 18.33 2.63 -5.49
N ARG A 45 18.92 1.73 -6.29
CA ARG A 45 20.18 1.02 -5.95
C ARG A 45 21.39 1.95 -5.86
N THR A 46 21.34 3.09 -6.54
CA THR A 46 22.41 4.11 -6.55
C THR A 46 22.04 5.38 -5.79
N LEU A 47 20.82 5.47 -5.26
CA LEU A 47 20.36 6.61 -4.48
C LEU A 47 20.97 6.57 -3.08
N ASP A 48 21.43 7.71 -2.57
CA ASP A 48 21.98 7.76 -1.22
C ASP A 48 20.92 7.47 -0.14
N ASP A 49 21.43 6.97 0.98
CA ASP A 49 20.68 6.53 2.14
C ASP A 49 19.76 7.59 2.76
N ARG A 50 20.08 8.88 2.59
CA ARG A 50 19.31 10.01 3.12
C ARG A 50 18.15 10.35 2.19
N ASN A 51 18.39 10.43 0.88
CA ASN A 51 17.34 10.66 -0.11
C ASN A 51 16.38 9.46 -0.27
N LEU A 52 16.90 8.22 -0.19
CA LEU A 52 16.06 7.03 -0.19
C LEU A 52 15.13 7.01 1.03
N ARG A 53 15.66 7.29 2.22
CA ARG A 53 14.88 7.44 3.44
C ARG A 53 13.87 8.56 3.34
N ALA A 54 14.25 9.74 2.86
CA ALA A 54 13.33 10.87 2.68
C ALA A 54 12.13 10.49 1.80
N GLY A 55 12.34 9.71 0.72
CA GLY A 55 11.24 9.20 -0.10
C GLY A 55 10.23 8.31 0.65
N MET A 56 10.68 7.55 1.66
CA MET A 56 9.80 6.69 2.45
C MET A 56 8.74 7.47 3.25
N ALA A 57 8.97 8.75 3.56
CA ALA A 57 7.97 9.57 4.25
C ALA A 57 6.68 9.72 3.42
N GLU A 58 6.81 9.85 2.10
CA GLU A 58 5.66 9.91 1.19
C GLU A 58 4.97 8.56 1.05
N VAL A 59 5.73 7.45 1.08
CA VAL A 59 5.16 6.09 1.07
C VAL A 59 4.33 5.84 2.35
N VAL A 60 4.84 6.26 3.51
CA VAL A 60 4.09 6.22 4.79
C VAL A 60 2.85 7.11 4.73
N LYS A 61 2.96 8.32 4.18
CA LYS A 61 1.82 9.23 3.96
C LYS A 61 0.74 8.56 3.12
N CYS A 62 1.09 7.92 2.00
CA CYS A 62 0.14 7.20 1.15
C CYS A 62 -0.57 6.06 1.91
N GLY A 63 0.18 5.26 2.69
CA GLY A 63 -0.39 4.20 3.52
C GLY A 63 -1.39 4.71 4.55
N LEU A 64 -1.02 5.75 5.31
CA LEU A 64 -1.92 6.40 6.27
C LEU A 64 -3.16 7.01 5.62
N ALA A 65 -2.99 7.70 4.49
CA ALA A 65 -4.04 8.54 3.91
C ALA A 65 -5.05 7.79 3.04
N GLY A 66 -4.69 6.64 2.45
CA GLY A 66 -5.58 5.93 1.54
C GLY A 66 -5.24 4.49 1.13
N ASP A 67 -4.19 3.85 1.67
CA ASP A 67 -3.94 2.42 1.44
C ASP A 67 -3.53 1.70 2.73
N ALA A 68 -4.52 1.13 3.42
CA ALA A 68 -4.33 0.36 4.64
C ALA A 68 -3.42 -0.87 4.43
N VAL A 69 -3.38 -1.46 3.23
CA VAL A 69 -2.54 -2.64 2.94
C VAL A 69 -1.07 -2.21 2.77
N LEU A 70 -0.82 -1.05 2.14
CA LEU A 70 0.51 -0.43 2.13
C LEU A 70 0.97 -0.12 3.55
N TRP A 71 0.08 0.45 4.38
CA TRP A 71 0.38 0.73 5.79
C TRP A 71 0.76 -0.52 6.58
N GLU A 72 -0.04 -1.59 6.53
CA GLU A 72 0.26 -2.84 7.26
C GLU A 72 1.53 -3.52 6.73
N SER A 73 1.81 -3.44 5.43
CA SER A 73 3.07 -3.88 4.84
C SER A 73 4.28 -3.11 5.39
N LEU A 74 4.19 -1.78 5.51
CA LEU A 74 5.26 -0.97 6.08
C LEU A 74 5.46 -1.25 7.58
N CYS A 75 4.38 -1.35 8.36
CA CYS A 75 4.45 -1.67 9.79
C CYS A 75 5.02 -3.06 10.05
N SER A 76 4.60 -4.09 9.30
CA SER A 76 5.15 -5.44 9.45
C SER A 76 6.62 -5.53 9.05
N ARG A 77 7.10 -4.63 8.18
CA ARG A 77 8.49 -4.57 7.74
C ARG A 77 9.40 -3.79 8.70
N GLY A 78 8.91 -2.69 9.27
CA GLY A 78 9.63 -1.87 10.25
C GLY A 78 11.08 -1.59 9.85
N ALA A 79 12.00 -1.80 10.77
CA ALA A 79 13.44 -1.54 10.57
C ALA A 79 14.07 -2.34 9.41
N ALA A 80 13.44 -3.43 8.94
CA ALA A 80 13.93 -4.24 7.82
C ALA A 80 13.54 -3.69 6.43
N TRP A 81 13.00 -2.48 6.33
CA TRP A 81 12.56 -1.84 5.07
C TRP A 81 13.64 -1.77 3.98
N LYS A 82 14.91 -1.56 4.35
CA LYS A 82 16.02 -1.55 3.38
C LYS A 82 16.25 -2.89 2.68
N ALA A 83 15.81 -3.99 3.29
CA ALA A 83 15.92 -5.33 2.70
C ALA A 83 14.76 -5.65 1.75
N MET A 84 13.93 -4.67 1.34
CA MET A 84 12.84 -4.91 0.39
C MET A 84 13.36 -5.44 -0.95
N SER A 85 12.77 -6.56 -1.37
CA SER A 85 12.99 -7.16 -2.68
C SER A 85 12.44 -6.26 -3.80
N ALA A 86 12.88 -6.52 -5.04
CA ALA A 86 12.38 -5.82 -6.23
C ALA A 86 10.84 -5.78 -6.31
N ARG A 87 10.19 -6.91 -5.97
CA ARG A 87 8.72 -7.02 -5.94
C ARG A 87 8.07 -6.13 -4.89
N GLU A 88 8.70 -6.00 -3.72
CA GLU A 88 8.18 -5.18 -2.61
C GLU A 88 8.36 -3.69 -2.90
N TRP A 89 9.50 -3.29 -3.48
CA TRP A 89 9.69 -1.93 -4.00
C TRP A 89 8.66 -1.58 -5.07
N HIS A 90 8.47 -2.46 -6.07
CA HIS A 90 7.48 -2.26 -7.12
C HIS A 90 6.05 -2.12 -6.55
N GLU A 91 5.66 -2.97 -5.61
CA GLU A 91 4.33 -2.90 -4.99
C GLU A 91 4.12 -1.63 -4.14
N ALA A 92 5.12 -1.22 -3.36
CA ALA A 92 5.06 0.02 -2.57
C ALA A 92 4.94 1.27 -3.45
N ILE A 93 5.72 1.33 -4.53
CA ILE A 93 5.65 2.39 -5.55
C ILE A 93 4.30 2.39 -6.24
N ARG A 94 3.86 1.23 -6.76
CA ARG A 94 2.59 1.07 -7.47
C ARG A 94 1.40 1.50 -6.62
N ARG A 95 1.37 1.14 -5.33
CA ARG A 95 0.31 1.55 -4.38
C ARG A 95 0.29 3.04 -4.13
N SER A 96 1.46 3.65 -3.88
CA SER A 96 1.57 5.09 -3.67
C SER A 96 1.10 5.89 -4.89
N VAL A 97 1.53 5.46 -6.09
CA VAL A 97 1.11 6.05 -7.36
C VAL A 97 -0.39 5.85 -7.62
N ALA A 98 -0.93 4.65 -7.38
CA ALA A 98 -2.35 4.35 -7.54
C ALA A 98 -3.23 5.21 -6.60
N PHE A 99 -2.87 5.31 -5.33
CA PHE A 99 -3.55 6.20 -4.39
C PHE A 99 -3.51 7.65 -4.86
N LYS A 100 -2.31 8.20 -5.16
CA LYS A 100 -2.16 9.58 -5.60
C LYS A 100 -2.93 9.86 -6.90
N ALA A 101 -2.87 8.96 -7.89
CA ALA A 101 -3.62 9.06 -9.13
C ALA A 101 -5.14 9.04 -8.88
N SER A 102 -5.64 8.17 -7.99
CA SER A 102 -7.07 8.10 -7.65
C SER A 102 -7.61 9.40 -7.02
N VAL A 103 -6.75 10.13 -6.30
CA VAL A 103 -7.08 11.42 -5.69
C VAL A 103 -7.00 12.55 -6.71
N VAL A 104 -5.93 12.59 -7.52
CA VAL A 104 -5.76 13.58 -8.59
C VAL A 104 -6.87 13.48 -9.64
N ALA A 105 -7.28 12.27 -10.02
CA ALA A 105 -8.35 12.07 -11.00
C ALA A 105 -9.71 12.63 -10.53
N LYS A 106 -9.94 12.72 -9.21
CA LYS A 106 -11.14 13.32 -8.62
C LYS A 106 -11.05 14.84 -8.47
N ASP A 107 -9.83 15.38 -8.35
CA ASP A 107 -9.58 16.80 -8.08
C ASP A 107 -8.19 17.23 -8.62
N GLU A 108 -8.09 17.41 -9.93
CA GLU A 108 -6.82 17.73 -10.59
C GLU A 108 -6.23 19.06 -10.08
N LYS A 109 -7.07 20.06 -9.79
CA LYS A 109 -6.65 21.44 -9.49
C LYS A 109 -6.63 21.80 -8.00
N GLU A 110 -6.70 20.80 -7.12
CA GLU A 110 -6.58 20.96 -5.66
C GLU A 110 -7.70 21.80 -4.99
N SER A 111 -8.91 21.70 -5.54
CA SER A 111 -10.10 22.44 -5.10
C SER A 111 -10.77 21.86 -3.86
N SER A 112 -10.65 20.54 -3.62
CA SER A 112 -11.40 19.82 -2.59
C SER A 112 -10.63 18.61 -2.04
N VAL A 113 -10.83 17.43 -2.63
CA VAL A 113 -10.40 16.12 -2.10
C VAL A 113 -8.88 15.98 -2.11
N ARG A 114 -8.17 16.62 -3.05
CA ARG A 114 -6.70 16.50 -3.16
C ARG A 114 -5.96 17.07 -1.95
N ARG A 115 -6.60 17.88 -1.11
CA ARG A 115 -6.05 18.32 0.19
C ARG A 115 -5.69 17.18 1.15
N ILE A 116 -6.24 15.97 0.95
CA ILE A 116 -5.83 14.77 1.70
C ILE A 116 -4.33 14.43 1.53
N LEU A 117 -3.74 14.80 0.39
CA LEU A 117 -2.32 14.58 0.11
C LEU A 117 -1.39 15.51 0.89
N ASN A 118 -1.93 16.53 1.55
CA ASN A 118 -1.21 17.46 2.40
C ASN A 118 -1.07 16.96 3.86
N LEU A 119 -1.32 15.67 4.11
CA LEU A 119 -1.05 15.02 5.39
C LEU A 119 0.44 15.10 5.71
N GLY A 120 0.78 15.58 6.91
CA GLY A 120 2.15 15.87 7.33
C GLY A 120 2.76 17.13 6.71
N HIS A 121 2.05 17.84 5.81
CA HIS A 121 2.63 18.97 5.08
C HIS A 121 2.39 20.33 5.74
N THR A 122 1.42 20.48 6.64
CA THR A 122 1.11 21.77 7.27
C THR A 122 2.17 22.14 8.29
N ILE A 123 2.49 21.21 9.20
CA ILE A 123 3.59 21.37 10.16
C ILE A 123 4.92 21.02 9.50
N GLY A 124 4.95 20.07 8.55
CA GLY A 124 6.15 19.69 7.82
C GLY A 124 6.78 20.86 7.05
N HIS A 125 6.01 21.57 6.21
CA HIS A 125 6.53 22.76 5.51
C HIS A 125 6.98 23.87 6.47
N ALA A 126 6.31 24.01 7.63
CA ALA A 126 6.70 24.99 8.63
C ALA A 126 8.03 24.64 9.32
N LEU A 127 8.30 23.35 9.56
CA LEU A 127 9.58 22.85 10.06
C LEU A 127 10.68 23.02 9.01
N GLU A 128 10.40 22.67 7.74
CA GLU A 128 11.31 22.87 6.59
C GLU A 128 11.73 24.34 6.49
N GLN A 129 10.76 25.25 6.43
CA GLN A 129 11.02 26.70 6.35
C GLN A 129 11.73 27.23 7.59
N ALA A 130 11.33 26.82 8.81
CA ALA A 130 11.96 27.26 10.06
C ALA A 130 13.40 26.75 10.22
N SER A 131 13.76 25.65 9.55
CA SER A 131 15.14 25.12 9.49
C SER A 131 16.03 25.83 8.46
N GLY A 132 15.44 26.61 7.56
CA GLY A 132 16.10 27.12 6.36
C GLY A 132 16.05 26.09 5.22
N TYR A 133 15.68 26.54 4.01
CA TYR A 133 15.55 25.64 2.85
C TYR A 133 16.86 24.92 2.55
N GLY A 134 16.80 23.59 2.44
CA GLY A 134 17.95 22.72 2.20
C GLY A 134 18.62 22.14 3.45
N ALA A 135 18.30 22.62 4.66
CA ALA A 135 18.78 22.00 5.90
C ALA A 135 18.12 20.62 6.12
N LEU A 136 16.79 20.60 6.10
CA LEU A 136 15.98 19.39 6.00
C LEU A 136 15.68 19.07 4.52
N LEU A 137 15.71 17.79 4.16
CA LEU A 137 15.07 17.30 2.95
C LEU A 137 13.55 17.34 3.13
N HIS A 138 12.81 17.53 2.03
CA HIS A 138 11.34 17.58 2.07
C HIS A 138 10.72 16.39 2.80
N GLY A 139 11.19 15.17 2.51
CA GLY A 139 10.71 13.95 3.18
C GLY A 139 11.05 13.87 4.68
N GLU A 140 12.17 14.44 5.12
CA GLU A 140 12.48 14.53 6.57
C GLU A 140 11.48 15.46 7.27
N ALA A 141 11.16 16.59 6.63
CA ALA A 141 10.17 17.54 7.13
C ALA A 141 8.74 16.96 7.11
N VAL A 142 8.36 16.21 6.08
CA VAL A 142 7.08 15.47 6.02
C VAL A 142 7.01 14.39 7.10
N ALA A 143 8.08 13.62 7.33
CA ALA A 143 8.12 12.63 8.42
C ALA A 143 7.92 13.26 9.80
N MET A 144 8.57 14.40 10.09
CA MET A 144 8.29 15.16 11.31
C MET A 144 6.84 15.66 11.33
N GLY A 145 6.36 16.24 10.22
CA GLY A 145 4.99 16.73 10.11
C GLY A 145 3.94 15.64 10.36
N LEU A 146 4.13 14.42 9.85
CA LEU A 146 3.28 13.26 10.14
C LEU A 146 3.20 12.98 11.64
N ALA A 147 4.33 12.98 12.36
CA ALA A 147 4.36 12.76 13.81
C ALA A 147 3.68 13.91 14.60
N TRP A 148 3.91 15.16 14.22
CA TRP A 148 3.30 16.33 14.87
C TRP A 148 1.80 16.42 14.62
N GLU A 149 1.35 16.20 13.39
CA GLU A 149 -0.05 16.27 12.99
C GLU A 149 -0.86 15.08 13.53
N ALA A 150 -0.28 13.88 13.58
CA ALA A 150 -0.90 12.73 14.26
C ALA A 150 -1.13 13.02 15.75
N MET A 151 -0.16 13.62 16.44
CA MET A 151 -0.30 13.91 17.88
C MET A 151 -1.22 15.10 18.19
N LEU A 152 -1.33 16.08 17.28
CA LEU A 152 -2.42 17.06 17.28
C LEU A 152 -3.78 16.36 17.11
N SER A 153 -3.88 15.46 16.14
CA SER A 153 -5.10 14.75 15.76
C SER A 153 -5.62 13.82 16.87
N ARG A 154 -4.72 13.12 17.59
CA ARG A 154 -5.05 12.35 18.80
C ARG A 154 -5.62 13.24 19.91
N ARG A 155 -5.02 14.42 20.14
CA ARG A 155 -5.51 15.39 21.14
C ARG A 155 -6.88 15.98 20.76
N LEU A 156 -7.21 15.96 19.47
CA LEU A 156 -8.51 16.31 18.91
C LEU A 156 -9.47 15.10 18.78
N ALA A 157 -9.12 13.95 19.36
CA ALA A 157 -9.87 12.69 19.35
C ALA A 157 -10.26 12.19 17.94
N VAL A 158 -9.39 12.41 16.94
CA VAL A 158 -9.57 11.89 15.57
C VAL A 158 -8.67 10.69 15.29
N THR A 159 -7.37 10.81 15.56
CA THR A 159 -6.44 9.68 15.38
C THR A 159 -6.45 8.75 16.59
N PRO A 160 -6.70 7.44 16.40
CA PRO A 160 -6.61 6.45 17.47
C PRO A 160 -5.22 6.41 18.13
N PRO A 161 -5.12 6.21 19.45
CA PRO A 161 -3.85 6.12 20.17
C PRO A 161 -2.83 5.13 19.61
N ASP A 162 -3.30 3.97 19.16
CA ASP A 162 -2.52 2.87 18.59
C ASP A 162 -1.97 3.23 17.20
N VAL A 163 -2.75 3.91 16.36
CA VAL A 163 -2.32 4.38 15.04
C VAL A 163 -1.17 5.38 15.17
N GLU A 164 -1.27 6.31 16.13
CA GLU A 164 -0.18 7.24 16.44
C GLU A 164 1.06 6.52 16.97
N GLU A 165 0.90 5.56 17.88
CA GLU A 165 2.02 4.81 18.46
C GLU A 165 2.75 4.00 17.38
N ARG A 166 2.00 3.27 16.54
CA ARG A 166 2.53 2.54 15.38
C ARG A 166 3.23 3.46 14.38
N LEU A 167 2.72 4.66 14.15
CA LEU A 167 3.37 5.67 13.29
C LEU A 167 4.70 6.14 13.87
N PHE A 168 4.75 6.42 15.17
CA PHE A 168 5.99 6.85 15.82
C PHE A 168 7.05 5.76 15.78
N THR A 169 6.66 4.49 15.99
CA THR A 169 7.55 3.34 15.84
C THR A 169 8.03 3.18 14.39
N LEU A 170 7.12 3.16 13.41
CA LEU A 170 7.47 3.03 12.00
C LEU A 170 8.43 4.14 11.53
N LEU A 171 8.18 5.41 11.87
CA LEU A 171 9.07 6.50 11.45
C LEU A 171 10.48 6.38 12.07
N ARG A 172 10.61 5.85 13.29
CA ARG A 172 11.93 5.58 13.91
C ARG A 172 12.64 4.39 13.30
N ASP A 173 11.90 3.34 12.98
CA ASP A 173 12.37 2.15 12.27
C ASP A 173 12.88 2.49 10.86
N LEU A 174 12.21 3.42 10.18
CA LEU A 174 12.69 4.03 8.93
C LEU A 174 13.92 4.94 9.17
N GLY A 175 14.18 5.34 10.41
CA GLY A 175 15.35 6.11 10.83
C GLY A 175 15.15 7.63 10.80
N PHE A 176 13.93 8.13 10.97
CA PHE A 176 13.66 9.58 11.04
C PHE A 176 13.80 10.15 12.46
N ALA A 177 14.33 11.37 12.54
CA ALA A 177 14.12 12.24 13.70
C ALA A 177 12.72 12.85 13.62
N LEU A 178 11.96 12.85 14.73
CA LEU A 178 10.57 13.32 14.77
C LEU A 178 10.42 14.78 15.25
N ASP A 179 11.52 15.42 15.64
CA ASP A 179 11.59 16.83 16.01
C ASP A 179 12.89 17.43 15.45
N GLY A 180 12.85 18.70 15.04
CA GLY A 180 14.00 19.43 14.56
C GLY A 180 14.83 19.97 15.74
N PRO A 181 16.11 19.60 15.89
CA PRO A 181 16.94 20.12 16.97
C PRO A 181 17.12 21.63 16.84
N GLY A 182 17.06 22.36 17.95
CA GLY A 182 17.35 23.80 18.01
C GLY A 182 16.29 24.76 17.43
N LEU A 183 15.31 24.29 16.66
CA LEU A 183 14.27 25.17 16.09
C LEU A 183 13.45 25.84 17.19
N ALA A 184 13.22 27.15 17.12
CA ALA A 184 12.35 27.83 18.08
C ALA A 184 10.86 27.61 17.73
N LEU A 185 10.01 27.36 18.74
CA LEU A 185 8.55 27.20 18.55
C LEU A 185 7.91 28.46 17.93
N SER A 186 8.47 29.64 18.20
CA SER A 186 8.08 30.90 17.56
C SER A 186 8.33 30.89 16.04
N SER A 187 9.46 30.36 15.58
CA SER A 187 9.78 30.26 14.16
C SER A 187 8.83 29.30 13.43
N ILE A 188 8.53 28.16 14.05
CA ILE A 188 7.57 27.17 13.52
C ILE A 188 6.17 27.81 13.43
N ALA A 189 5.70 28.47 14.50
CA ALA A 189 4.42 29.17 14.49
C ALA A 189 4.35 30.25 13.39
N SER A 190 5.39 31.06 13.23
CA SER A 190 5.48 32.06 12.16
C SER A 190 5.43 31.43 10.76
N ALA A 191 6.08 30.27 10.55
CA ALA A 191 6.09 29.56 9.28
C ALA A 191 4.74 28.89 8.92
N ILE A 192 3.92 28.49 9.92
CA ILE A 192 2.50 28.10 9.70
C ILE A 192 1.64 29.35 9.33
N GLY A 193 2.21 30.56 9.38
CA GLY A 193 1.50 31.81 9.08
C GLY A 193 0.80 32.43 10.30
N MET A 194 1.12 31.99 11.52
CA MET A 194 0.52 32.48 12.77
C MET A 194 1.11 33.83 13.22
N ASP A 195 1.13 34.85 12.36
CA ASP A 195 1.33 36.23 12.82
C ASP A 195 0.19 36.66 13.75
N LYS A 196 0.43 37.60 14.67
CA LYS A 196 -0.58 38.16 15.59
C LYS A 196 -1.84 38.65 14.86
N LYS A 197 -1.72 39.03 13.58
CA LYS A 197 -2.83 39.48 12.72
C LYS A 197 -3.68 38.36 12.11
N ARG A 198 -3.24 37.09 12.16
CA ARG A 198 -3.94 35.93 11.54
C ARG A 198 -4.37 34.86 12.55
N ILE A 199 -4.22 35.13 13.85
CA ILE A 199 -4.55 34.19 14.95
C ILE A 199 -6.01 33.71 14.91
N ASP A 200 -6.93 34.56 14.45
CA ASP A 200 -8.38 34.28 14.36
C ASP A 200 -8.80 33.60 13.05
N SER A 201 -7.86 33.07 12.27
CA SER A 201 -8.14 32.27 11.07
C SER A 201 -7.96 30.78 11.32
N ASP A 202 -8.67 29.97 10.53
CA ASP A 202 -8.61 28.51 10.58
C ASP A 202 -7.73 27.94 9.45
N VAL A 203 -7.22 26.73 9.66
CA VAL A 203 -6.58 25.90 8.64
C VAL A 203 -7.34 24.57 8.50
N ASP A 204 -7.60 24.15 7.26
CA ASP A 204 -8.19 22.84 6.96
C ASP A 204 -7.06 21.79 6.87
N MET A 205 -6.96 20.93 7.88
CA MET A 205 -5.90 19.91 7.98
C MET A 205 -6.47 18.50 7.76
N PRO A 206 -5.83 17.66 6.92
CA PRO A 206 -6.14 16.23 6.88
C PRO A 206 -5.67 15.55 8.16
N MET A 207 -6.48 14.63 8.69
CA MET A 207 -6.22 13.90 9.93
C MET A 207 -6.57 12.43 9.75
N VAL A 208 -5.69 11.52 10.18
CA VAL A 208 -5.89 10.07 10.09
C VAL A 208 -7.00 9.64 11.04
N ALA A 209 -8.12 9.13 10.51
CA ALA A 209 -9.20 8.55 11.31
C ALA A 209 -8.98 7.04 11.56
N ALA A 210 -8.41 6.36 10.56
CA ALA A 210 -7.93 4.99 10.63
C ALA A 210 -6.83 4.82 9.56
N PRO A 211 -6.00 3.76 9.60
CA PRO A 211 -5.06 3.50 8.51
C PRO A 211 -5.78 3.39 7.16
N GLY A 212 -5.23 4.05 6.14
CA GLY A 212 -5.88 4.17 4.82
C GLY A 212 -7.10 5.10 4.79
N SER A 213 -7.34 5.94 5.80
CA SER A 213 -8.49 6.83 5.88
C SER A 213 -8.20 8.14 6.62
N CYS A 214 -8.26 9.25 5.89
CA CYS A 214 -8.18 10.59 6.47
C CYS A 214 -9.47 11.40 6.31
N VAL A 215 -9.75 12.23 7.30
CA VAL A 215 -10.82 13.23 7.31
C VAL A 215 -10.22 14.64 7.30
N MET A 216 -10.87 15.59 6.63
CA MET A 216 -10.49 17.00 6.72
C MET A 216 -11.10 17.61 7.99
N LYS A 217 -10.28 18.19 8.86
CA LYS A 217 -10.73 18.90 10.07
C LYS A 217 -10.24 20.34 10.03
N ARG A 218 -11.18 21.27 10.26
CA ARG A 218 -10.87 22.69 10.42
C ARG A 218 -10.30 22.93 11.82
N VAL A 219 -9.14 23.57 11.91
CA VAL A 219 -8.42 23.82 13.16
C VAL A 219 -8.12 25.32 13.26
N PRO A 220 -8.57 26.01 14.33
CA PRO A 220 -8.18 27.40 14.57
C PRO A 220 -6.67 27.53 14.77
N LEU A 221 -6.03 28.50 14.10
CA LEU A 221 -4.59 28.74 14.27
C LEU A 221 -4.24 29.12 15.71
N SER A 222 -5.13 29.80 16.41
CA SER A 222 -5.04 30.07 17.85
C SER A 222 -4.90 28.81 18.70
N PHE A 223 -5.72 27.78 18.42
CA PHE A 223 -5.66 26.47 19.07
C PHE A 223 -4.37 25.73 18.70
N LEU A 224 -4.06 25.62 17.40
CA LEU A 224 -2.84 24.95 16.94
C LEU A 224 -1.58 25.54 17.59
N ARG A 225 -1.47 26.89 17.63
CA ARG A 225 -0.39 27.62 18.29
C ARG A 225 -0.25 27.26 19.77
N LYS A 226 -1.37 27.16 20.49
CA LYS A 226 -1.42 26.81 21.92
C LYS A 226 -0.95 25.37 22.16
N GLU A 227 -1.23 24.46 21.23
CA GLU A 227 -0.85 23.05 21.35
C GLU A 227 0.60 22.75 20.94
N LEU A 228 1.26 23.57 20.10
CA LEU A 228 2.66 23.34 19.65
C LEU A 228 3.65 22.98 20.79
N PRO A 229 3.67 23.64 21.97
CA PRO A 229 4.56 23.27 23.08
C PRO A 229 4.25 21.88 23.65
N ALA A 230 2.97 21.53 23.79
CA ALA A 230 2.54 20.23 24.27
C ALA A 230 2.82 19.13 23.23
N ILE A 231 2.67 19.45 21.94
CA ILE A 231 3.02 18.56 20.82
C ILE A 231 4.51 18.24 20.85
N ARG A 232 5.36 19.27 20.87
CA ARG A 232 6.80 19.05 20.92
C ARG A 232 7.24 18.30 22.18
N ALA A 233 6.69 18.65 23.35
CA ALA A 233 7.03 17.96 24.60
C ALA A 233 6.63 16.48 24.59
N GLY A 234 5.50 16.10 23.96
CA GLY A 234 5.13 14.69 23.83
C GLY A 234 6.08 13.92 22.90
N ILE A 235 6.45 14.52 21.75
CA ILE A 235 7.43 13.92 20.83
C ILE A 235 8.80 13.79 21.49
N GLN A 236 9.27 14.83 22.17
CA GLN A 236 10.55 14.81 22.89
C GLN A 236 10.56 13.83 24.07
N ARG A 237 9.46 13.66 24.81
CA ARG A 237 9.38 12.61 25.85
C ARG A 237 9.59 11.23 25.23
N ARG A 238 8.85 10.92 24.15
CA ARG A 238 9.02 9.66 23.43
C ARG A 238 10.38 9.54 22.72
N GLY A 239 11.10 10.64 22.49
CA GLY A 239 12.48 10.66 22.00
C GLY A 239 13.53 10.53 23.10
N ARG A 240 13.18 10.84 24.36
CA ARG A 240 14.02 10.62 25.57
C ARG A 240 13.90 9.21 26.13
N GLU A 241 12.85 8.48 25.75
CA GLU A 241 12.84 7.00 25.74
C GLU A 241 13.90 6.42 24.78
N GLY A 242 14.57 7.30 24.00
CA GLY A 242 15.78 7.03 23.25
C GLY A 242 15.53 6.67 21.79
N PRO A 243 16.49 6.97 20.89
CA PRO A 243 16.83 5.98 19.88
C PRO A 243 17.22 4.69 20.61
N ILE A 244 16.88 3.55 20.02
CA ILE A 244 17.48 2.28 20.44
C ILE A 244 18.97 2.40 20.13
N ASP A 245 19.81 2.37 21.16
CA ASP A 245 21.27 2.33 21.03
C ASP A 245 21.65 1.14 20.12
N PRO A 246 22.63 1.26 19.19
CA PRO A 246 22.74 0.38 18.04
C PRO A 246 23.43 -0.94 18.41
N VAL A 247 22.74 -1.74 19.22
CA VAL A 247 22.64 -3.17 19.00
C VAL A 247 21.23 -3.38 18.47
N THR A 248 21.08 -3.35 17.14
CA THR A 248 19.78 -3.53 16.48
C THR A 248 19.07 -4.76 17.03
N VAL A 249 17.74 -4.81 17.08
CA VAL A 249 16.98 -6.03 17.45
C VAL A 249 17.47 -7.26 16.65
N ARG A 250 17.90 -7.01 15.41
CA ARG A 250 18.60 -7.93 14.52
C ARG A 250 19.99 -8.35 15.02
N GLU A 251 20.82 -7.44 15.53
CA GLU A 251 22.14 -7.77 16.07
C GLU A 251 22.04 -8.55 17.39
N LEU A 252 21.07 -8.20 18.26
CA LEU A 252 20.73 -9.01 19.43
C LEU A 252 20.36 -10.43 18.99
N GLN A 253 19.48 -10.55 17.99
CA GLN A 253 19.11 -11.84 17.41
C GLN A 253 20.31 -12.58 16.80
N GLU A 254 21.16 -11.93 16.00
CA GLU A 254 22.36 -12.52 15.40
C GLU A 254 23.42 -12.92 16.45
N ARG A 255 23.43 -12.30 17.64
CA ARG A 255 24.28 -12.70 18.78
C ARG A 255 23.69 -13.91 19.53
N ILE A 256 22.38 -13.90 19.77
CA ILE A 256 21.63 -15.03 20.34
C ILE A 256 21.74 -16.28 19.44
N GLU A 257 21.66 -16.10 18.12
CA GLU A 257 21.86 -17.15 17.13
C GLU A 257 23.29 -17.72 17.13
N ARG A 258 24.30 -16.87 17.42
CA ARG A 258 25.70 -17.27 17.61
C ARG A 258 26.03 -17.82 19.01
N GLY A 259 25.08 -17.82 19.95
CA GLY A 259 25.29 -18.31 21.32
C GLY A 259 25.97 -17.32 22.28
N ASP A 260 26.12 -16.06 21.88
CA ASP A 260 26.51 -14.97 22.80
C ASP A 260 25.25 -14.45 23.50
N LEU A 261 24.99 -14.95 24.71
CA LEU A 261 23.70 -14.78 25.39
C LEU A 261 23.73 -13.77 26.54
N GLY A 262 24.90 -13.45 27.11
CA GLY A 262 25.01 -12.64 28.34
C GLY A 262 24.50 -11.21 28.16
N GLU A 263 25.17 -10.45 27.31
CA GLU A 263 24.82 -9.05 27.03
C GLU A 263 23.44 -8.92 26.34
N PRO A 264 23.03 -9.80 25.38
CA PRO A 264 21.69 -9.70 24.82
C PRO A 264 20.56 -9.97 25.81
N ILE A 265 20.73 -10.89 26.78
CA ILE A 265 19.73 -11.12 27.84
C ILE A 265 19.60 -9.85 28.69
N GLU A 266 20.71 -9.28 29.17
CA GLU A 266 20.69 -8.06 30.00
C GLU A 266 20.06 -6.87 29.25
N ALA A 267 20.40 -6.70 27.96
CA ALA A 267 19.83 -5.65 27.11
C ALA A 267 18.31 -5.82 26.92
N LEU A 268 17.83 -7.04 26.70
CA LEU A 268 16.41 -7.35 26.53
C LEU A 268 15.62 -7.26 27.85
N GLU A 269 16.18 -7.71 28.97
CA GLU A 269 15.60 -7.54 30.30
C GLU A 269 15.42 -6.05 30.63
N LYS A 270 16.48 -5.24 30.49
CA LYS A 270 16.45 -3.78 30.69
C LYS A 270 15.43 -3.09 29.78
N ARG A 271 15.31 -3.56 28.54
CA ARG A 271 14.32 -3.08 27.57
C ARG A 271 12.88 -3.39 28.01
N LEU A 272 12.60 -4.59 28.49
CA LEU A 272 11.27 -4.95 29.00
C LEU A 272 10.92 -4.25 30.33
N VAL A 273 11.91 -3.92 31.17
CA VAL A 273 11.69 -3.02 32.32
C VAL A 273 11.23 -1.63 31.86
N SER A 274 11.75 -1.12 30.74
CA SER A 274 11.34 0.17 30.17
C SER A 274 10.04 0.13 29.34
N ASN A 275 9.76 -1.00 28.67
CA ASN A 275 8.55 -1.23 27.90
C ASN A 275 8.07 -2.70 28.07
N PRO A 276 7.21 -2.99 29.06
CA PRO A 276 6.71 -4.34 29.34
C PRO A 276 5.80 -4.96 28.26
N ARG A 277 5.53 -4.24 27.16
CA ARG A 277 4.68 -4.67 26.03
C ARG A 277 5.46 -4.81 24.72
N ASP A 278 6.80 -4.77 24.75
CA ASP A 278 7.63 -4.98 23.57
C ASP A 278 7.66 -6.46 23.18
N LEU A 279 6.64 -6.91 22.43
CA LEU A 279 6.48 -8.29 21.95
C LEU A 279 7.76 -8.85 21.29
N GLY A 280 8.44 -8.04 20.47
CA GLY A 280 9.68 -8.46 19.80
C GLY A 280 10.78 -8.80 20.80
N SER A 281 10.87 -8.03 21.89
CA SER A 281 11.83 -8.24 22.97
C SER A 281 11.43 -9.39 23.88
N MET A 282 10.13 -9.59 24.15
CA MET A 282 9.64 -10.74 24.92
C MET A 282 9.96 -12.06 24.21
N VAL A 283 9.70 -12.13 22.90
CA VAL A 283 9.96 -13.33 22.09
C VAL A 283 11.47 -13.59 21.95
N LEU A 284 12.30 -12.56 21.78
CA LEU A 284 13.76 -12.72 21.75
C LEU A 284 14.34 -13.10 23.11
N LEU A 285 13.86 -12.51 24.21
CA LEU A 285 14.32 -12.87 25.55
C LEU A 285 13.94 -14.30 25.90
N SER A 286 12.75 -14.75 25.49
CA SER A 286 12.32 -16.13 25.64
C SER A 286 13.23 -17.10 24.87
N ASP A 287 13.57 -16.83 23.60
CA ASP A 287 14.52 -17.69 22.86
C ASP A 287 15.94 -17.64 23.45
N ALA A 288 16.39 -16.48 23.93
CA ALA A 288 17.67 -16.35 24.61
C ALA A 288 17.72 -17.14 25.93
N TYR A 289 16.66 -17.09 26.74
CA TYR A 289 16.52 -17.91 27.94
C TYR A 289 16.47 -19.40 27.62
N ARG A 290 15.77 -19.82 26.56
CA ARG A 290 15.73 -21.20 26.08
C ARG A 290 17.14 -21.70 25.75
N ARG A 291 17.86 -20.96 24.90
CA ARG A 291 19.26 -21.26 24.52
C ARG A 291 20.22 -21.24 25.71
N ALA A 292 19.95 -20.43 26.74
CA ALA A 292 20.70 -20.42 28.00
C ALA A 292 20.34 -21.57 28.97
N GLY A 293 19.45 -22.50 28.58
CA GLY A 293 18.95 -23.59 29.43
C GLY A 293 17.97 -23.15 30.53
N LYS A 294 17.55 -21.87 30.55
CA LYS A 294 16.61 -21.30 31.53
C LYS A 294 15.15 -21.57 31.13
N LEU A 295 14.80 -22.82 30.81
CA LEU A 295 13.49 -23.21 30.27
C LEU A 295 12.27 -22.66 31.04
N PRO A 296 12.22 -22.65 32.40
CA PRO A 296 11.09 -22.07 33.12
C PRO A 296 10.93 -20.55 32.90
N ALA A 297 12.03 -19.81 32.81
CA ALA A 297 12.01 -18.37 32.54
C ALA A 297 11.64 -18.08 31.07
N ALA A 298 12.09 -18.93 30.15
CA ALA A 298 11.68 -18.87 28.74
C ALA A 298 10.16 -19.06 28.59
N TRP A 299 9.59 -20.03 29.34
CA TRP A 299 8.17 -20.36 29.32
C TRP A 299 7.28 -19.25 29.89
N GLU A 300 7.58 -18.72 31.09
CA GLU A 300 6.77 -17.62 31.63
C GLU A 300 6.85 -16.36 30.75
N MET A 301 8.00 -16.08 30.15
CA MET A 301 8.15 -14.95 29.21
C MET A 301 7.32 -15.13 27.92
N ILE A 302 7.28 -16.33 27.33
CA ILE A 302 6.49 -16.56 26.10
C ILE A 302 4.99 -16.64 26.38
N LYS A 303 4.62 -17.11 27.57
CA LYS A 303 3.24 -17.17 28.04
C LYS A 303 2.68 -15.77 28.30
N GLU A 304 3.46 -14.88 28.93
CA GLU A 304 3.11 -13.46 29.05
C GLU A 304 2.97 -12.80 27.66
N ALA A 305 3.87 -13.10 26.72
CA ALA A 305 3.79 -12.61 25.34
C ALA A 305 2.51 -13.08 24.62
N LEU A 306 2.14 -14.36 24.76
CA LEU A 306 0.91 -14.92 24.17
C LEU A 306 -0.37 -14.48 24.91
N GLN A 307 -0.30 -14.17 26.20
CA GLN A 307 -1.43 -13.59 26.93
C GLN A 307 -1.74 -12.17 26.46
N GLN A 308 -0.71 -11.39 26.11
CA GLN A 308 -0.87 -10.05 25.51
C GLN A 308 -1.18 -10.10 24.00
N TYR A 309 -0.62 -11.08 23.28
CA TYR A 309 -0.69 -11.18 21.81
C TYR A 309 -0.99 -12.63 21.34
N PRO A 310 -2.22 -13.15 21.53
CA PRO A 310 -2.54 -14.57 21.30
C PRO A 310 -2.31 -15.08 19.87
N SER A 311 -2.45 -14.20 18.88
CA SER A 311 -2.39 -14.53 17.46
C SER A 311 -0.99 -14.38 16.83
N ASP A 312 0.05 -14.05 17.59
CA ASP A 312 1.39 -13.84 17.02
C ASP A 312 2.07 -15.16 16.63
N ALA A 313 2.29 -15.35 15.33
CA ALA A 313 2.84 -16.58 14.79
C ALA A 313 4.31 -16.83 15.20
N ARG A 314 5.09 -15.81 15.60
CA ARG A 314 6.48 -15.97 16.06
C ARG A 314 6.49 -16.44 17.52
N ALA A 315 5.67 -15.83 18.37
CA ALA A 315 5.49 -16.25 19.76
C ALA A 315 4.96 -17.69 19.85
N GLN A 316 3.97 -18.05 19.02
CA GLN A 316 3.45 -19.42 18.91
C GLN A 316 4.49 -20.45 18.43
N ARG A 317 5.48 -20.05 17.61
CA ARG A 317 6.60 -20.95 17.25
C ARG A 317 7.53 -21.17 18.43
N VAL A 318 8.01 -20.10 19.07
CA VAL A 318 8.92 -20.19 20.21
C VAL A 318 8.28 -20.94 21.39
N ALA A 319 6.98 -20.76 21.63
CA ALA A 319 6.25 -21.52 22.64
C ALA A 319 6.26 -23.04 22.35
N ARG A 320 5.99 -23.46 21.10
CA ARG A 320 6.07 -24.88 20.71
C ARG A 320 7.48 -25.44 20.82
N ASP A 321 8.51 -24.66 20.50
CA ASP A 321 9.91 -25.08 20.64
C ASP A 321 10.27 -25.31 22.12
N ILE A 322 9.85 -24.41 23.02
CA ILE A 322 10.04 -24.55 24.47
C ILE A 322 9.24 -25.73 25.02
N GLU A 323 8.00 -25.91 24.58
CA GLU A 323 7.14 -27.01 24.98
C GLU A 323 7.71 -28.37 24.57
N ALA A 324 8.24 -28.50 23.35
CA ALA A 324 8.93 -29.69 22.85
C ALA A 324 10.30 -29.95 23.53
N GLU A 325 10.88 -28.94 24.19
CA GLU A 325 12.05 -29.09 25.07
C GLU A 325 11.66 -29.50 26.49
N LEU A 326 10.56 -28.95 27.03
CA LEU A 326 10.01 -29.33 28.34
C LEU A 326 9.48 -30.77 28.37
N HIS A 327 8.91 -31.27 27.27
CA HIS A 327 8.35 -32.62 27.19
C HIS A 327 9.37 -33.72 26.83
N ARG A 328 10.65 -33.38 26.62
CA ARG A 328 11.71 -34.37 26.35
C ARG A 328 12.17 -35.07 27.64
N SER A 329 11.64 -36.26 27.89
CA SER A 329 12.16 -37.21 28.88
C SER A 329 13.15 -38.24 28.28
N PRO A 330 14.02 -38.88 29.09
CA PRO A 330 15.01 -39.85 28.59
C PRO A 330 14.39 -41.19 28.13
N PRO A 331 15.11 -42.03 27.38
CA PRO A 331 14.50 -43.13 26.61
C PRO A 331 14.23 -44.41 27.42
N ALA A 332 12.96 -44.82 27.41
CA ALA A 332 12.41 -46.18 27.49
C ALA A 332 10.93 -46.07 27.06
N GLY A 333 10.27 -46.96 26.32
CA GLY A 333 10.63 -48.28 25.81
C GLY A 333 9.37 -49.16 25.82
N GLY A 334 8.89 -49.61 24.64
CA GLY A 334 7.76 -50.56 24.53
C GLY A 334 6.49 -50.01 23.84
N ASP A 335 6.10 -50.74 22.78
CA ASP A 335 4.77 -50.92 22.16
C ASP A 335 3.98 -49.74 21.54
N ALA A 336 3.29 -50.08 20.44
CA ALA A 336 2.48 -49.28 19.52
C ALA A 336 1.28 -50.13 19.03
N PRO A 337 0.34 -49.67 18.18
CA PRO A 337 0.13 -48.34 17.59
C PRO A 337 -1.22 -47.75 18.13
N PRO A 338 -2.23 -47.18 17.40
CA PRO A 338 -2.48 -46.98 15.95
C PRO A 338 -2.23 -45.52 15.49
N GLU A 339 -2.95 -45.09 14.45
CA GLU A 339 -2.90 -43.79 13.76
C GLU A 339 -4.07 -42.84 14.16
N PRO A 340 -4.15 -41.59 13.66
CA PRO A 340 -4.64 -40.45 14.44
C PRO A 340 -6.17 -40.29 14.45
N LEU A 341 -6.65 -39.54 15.45
CA LEU A 341 -7.96 -38.90 15.42
C LEU A 341 -7.80 -37.42 15.06
N GLU A 342 -8.45 -37.04 13.97
CA GLU A 342 -8.84 -35.68 13.65
C GLU A 342 -9.96 -35.21 14.63
N ASP A 343 -10.39 -33.96 14.48
CA ASP A 343 -11.49 -33.28 15.21
C ASP A 343 -11.28 -32.88 16.68
N VAL A 344 -10.89 -31.62 16.87
CA VAL A 344 -11.60 -30.72 17.79
C VAL A 344 -12.06 -29.49 17.01
N ILE A 345 -13.36 -29.42 16.73
CA ILE A 345 -14.03 -28.28 16.08
C ILE A 345 -14.61 -27.37 17.17
N LEU A 346 -14.39 -26.06 17.06
CA LEU A 346 -15.19 -25.04 17.73
C LEU A 346 -15.75 -24.06 16.69
N LEU A 347 -17.08 -24.05 16.56
CA LEU A 347 -17.82 -23.23 15.60
C LEU A 347 -18.07 -21.81 16.15
N PRO A 348 -17.85 -20.75 15.37
CA PRO A 348 -18.54 -19.48 15.56
C PRO A 348 -19.91 -19.54 14.84
N GLY A 349 -20.98 -19.21 15.56
CA GLY A 349 -22.30 -19.10 14.95
C GLY A 349 -22.43 -17.82 14.12
N GLU A 350 -22.51 -17.97 12.79
CA GLU A 350 -23.74 -17.71 12.02
C GLU A 350 -23.61 -18.39 10.64
N SER A 351 -24.71 -18.93 10.10
CA SER A 351 -24.67 -20.05 9.16
C SER A 351 -24.95 -19.68 7.70
N TYR A 352 -24.06 -20.06 6.78
CA TYR A 352 -24.39 -20.36 5.37
C TYR A 352 -23.54 -21.53 4.85
N GLU A 353 -24.16 -22.47 4.13
CA GLU A 353 -23.51 -23.65 3.55
C GLU A 353 -23.08 -23.38 2.10
N ILE A 354 -21.80 -23.60 1.79
CA ILE A 354 -21.29 -23.71 0.41
C ILE A 354 -20.37 -24.93 0.36
N ARG A 355 -20.67 -25.91 -0.51
CA ARG A 355 -19.87 -27.13 -0.66
C ARG A 355 -18.77 -26.95 -1.71
N PRO A 356 -17.59 -27.57 -1.53
CA PRO A 356 -16.61 -27.70 -2.60
C PRO A 356 -17.14 -28.59 -3.73
N ALA A 357 -16.80 -28.23 -4.97
CA ALA A 357 -16.86 -29.16 -6.10
C ALA A 357 -15.43 -29.67 -6.35
N ASP A 358 -15.19 -30.96 -6.08
CA ASP A 358 -13.93 -31.65 -6.33
C ASP A 358 -14.22 -32.95 -7.12
N PRO A 359 -13.23 -33.62 -7.74
CA PRO A 359 -13.29 -33.73 -9.19
C PRO A 359 -13.47 -35.16 -9.69
N GLY A 360 -14.32 -35.30 -10.72
CA GLY A 360 -14.29 -36.42 -11.64
C GLY A 360 -15.06 -37.66 -11.22
N SER A 361 -16.21 -37.89 -11.87
CA SER A 361 -16.59 -39.22 -12.35
C SER A 361 -17.63 -39.11 -13.47
N GLU A 362 -17.20 -39.51 -14.67
CA GLU A 362 -17.93 -40.25 -15.70
C GLU A 362 -19.46 -40.06 -15.85
N SER A 363 -19.86 -39.62 -17.05
CA SER A 363 -21.18 -39.95 -17.60
C SER A 363 -21.16 -41.36 -18.17
N PRO A 364 -22.27 -42.13 -18.07
CA PRO A 364 -22.98 -42.40 -19.32
C PRO A 364 -24.53 -42.38 -19.22
N ALA A 365 -25.12 -42.23 -20.41
CA ALA A 365 -26.56 -42.13 -20.68
C ALA A 365 -27.44 -43.29 -20.16
N THR A 366 -28.75 -43.05 -19.99
CA THR A 366 -29.79 -43.63 -20.88
C THR A 366 -31.24 -43.16 -20.59
N SER A 367 -32.00 -43.09 -21.69
CA SER A 367 -33.47 -43.01 -21.86
C SER A 367 -34.44 -43.09 -20.65
N ARG A 368 -35.48 -42.24 -20.66
CA ARG A 368 -36.83 -42.59 -21.22
C ARG A 368 -37.84 -41.44 -21.15
N ALA A 369 -38.59 -41.25 -22.23
CA ALA A 369 -39.87 -40.54 -22.23
C ALA A 369 -40.81 -41.14 -23.30
N PRO A 370 -42.05 -41.48 -22.95
CA PRO A 370 -43.19 -41.59 -23.87
C PRO A 370 -44.33 -40.63 -23.45
N ALA A 371 -45.35 -40.33 -24.25
CA ALA A 371 -45.54 -40.32 -25.70
C ALA A 371 -46.91 -39.62 -25.96
N ALA A 372 -47.03 -38.86 -27.05
CA ALA A 372 -48.33 -38.50 -27.64
C ALA A 372 -48.14 -38.04 -29.10
N ALA A 373 -49.03 -38.50 -29.99
CA ALA A 373 -49.08 -38.21 -31.43
C ALA A 373 -50.57 -38.22 -31.85
N PRO A 374 -50.95 -38.15 -33.14
CA PRO A 374 -50.38 -37.43 -34.30
C PRO A 374 -51.43 -36.49 -34.97
N GLY A 375 -51.08 -35.77 -36.04
CA GLY A 375 -52.09 -35.04 -36.84
C GLY A 375 -51.57 -34.23 -38.04
N THR A 376 -51.35 -34.88 -39.18
CA THR A 376 -51.18 -34.31 -40.54
C THR A 376 -52.46 -34.58 -41.36
N PRO A 377 -52.84 -33.83 -42.44
CA PRO A 377 -51.94 -33.51 -43.56
C PRO A 377 -52.13 -32.20 -44.37
N SER A 378 -51.22 -32.07 -45.33
CA SER A 378 -51.09 -31.09 -46.42
C SER A 378 -52.29 -30.96 -47.38
N ALA A 379 -52.46 -29.76 -47.95
CA ALA A 379 -53.07 -29.53 -49.27
C ALA A 379 -52.36 -28.34 -49.97
N ALA A 380 -52.38 -28.30 -51.31
CA ALA A 380 -51.56 -27.40 -52.12
C ALA A 380 -52.37 -26.50 -53.09
N ALA A 381 -51.64 -25.60 -53.77
CA ALA A 381 -51.88 -25.07 -55.13
C ALA A 381 -52.29 -23.59 -55.31
N ALA A 382 -52.01 -23.12 -56.54
CA ALA A 382 -52.41 -21.88 -57.24
C ALA A 382 -51.56 -20.59 -57.07
N GLY A 383 -50.92 -20.18 -58.18
CA GLY A 383 -50.73 -18.78 -58.56
C GLY A 383 -51.94 -18.26 -59.37
N PRO A 384 -51.87 -17.16 -60.17
CA PRO A 384 -50.69 -16.73 -60.94
C PRO A 384 -50.43 -15.20 -61.09
N GLN A 385 -49.28 -14.89 -61.69
CA GLN A 385 -48.96 -13.76 -62.61
C GLN A 385 -49.26 -12.28 -62.26
N GLY A 386 -48.20 -11.46 -62.37
CA GLY A 386 -48.25 -10.01 -62.60
C GLY A 386 -46.85 -9.49 -62.95
N ALA A 387 -46.58 -9.16 -64.22
CA ALA A 387 -45.24 -8.83 -64.70
C ALA A 387 -45.06 -7.32 -64.95
N SER A 388 -43.90 -6.76 -64.55
CA SER A 388 -43.40 -5.51 -65.11
C SER A 388 -41.86 -5.39 -65.04
N LYS A 389 -41.27 -5.29 -66.24
CA LYS A 389 -39.99 -4.72 -66.68
C LYS A 389 -38.83 -4.51 -65.68
N ALA A 390 -37.65 -4.95 -66.14
CA ALA A 390 -36.35 -4.79 -65.50
C ALA A 390 -35.81 -3.34 -65.53
N ALA A 391 -35.10 -2.99 -64.46
CA ALA A 391 -34.02 -2.00 -64.42
C ALA A 391 -33.02 -2.44 -63.33
N GLU A 392 -31.72 -2.47 -63.65
CA GLU A 392 -30.62 -2.59 -62.70
C GLU A 392 -29.87 -1.25 -62.63
N PRO A 393 -29.09 -0.96 -61.56
CA PRO A 393 -29.44 -1.16 -60.16
C PRO A 393 -29.24 0.14 -59.37
N GLU A 394 -30.23 0.59 -58.59
CA GLU A 394 -29.97 1.64 -57.60
C GLU A 394 -29.22 1.07 -56.40
N SER A 395 -28.15 1.75 -56.00
CA SER A 395 -27.30 1.37 -54.88
C SER A 395 -28.11 1.25 -53.59
N PRO A 396 -27.90 0.21 -52.75
CA PRO A 396 -28.53 0.15 -51.44
C PRO A 396 -28.06 1.36 -50.62
N SER A 397 -29.02 2.20 -50.24
CA SER A 397 -28.77 3.41 -49.47
C SER A 397 -28.03 3.12 -48.17
N GLU A 398 -27.09 4.01 -47.84
CA GLU A 398 -26.43 4.02 -46.54
C GLU A 398 -27.48 4.24 -45.45
N ARG A 399 -27.97 3.14 -44.86
CA ARG A 399 -28.49 3.20 -43.50
C ARG A 399 -27.31 3.60 -42.62
N PRO A 400 -27.43 4.63 -41.77
CA PRO A 400 -26.37 4.93 -40.82
C PRO A 400 -26.08 3.67 -40.00
N PRO A 401 -24.81 3.30 -39.78
CA PRO A 401 -24.48 2.08 -39.07
C PRO A 401 -25.10 2.15 -37.68
N VAL A 402 -26.01 1.23 -37.39
CA VAL A 402 -26.57 1.07 -36.04
C VAL A 402 -25.41 0.71 -35.13
N SER A 403 -24.94 1.68 -34.36
CA SER A 403 -23.85 1.52 -33.40
C SER A 403 -24.28 0.51 -32.34
N THR A 404 -23.95 -0.76 -32.60
CA THR A 404 -24.29 -1.86 -31.71
C THR A 404 -23.29 -1.83 -30.58
N VAL A 405 -23.60 -1.04 -29.54
CA VAL A 405 -22.79 -0.94 -28.31
C VAL A 405 -22.68 -2.34 -27.73
N THR A 406 -21.48 -2.91 -27.76
CA THR A 406 -21.22 -4.23 -27.17
C THR A 406 -21.09 -4.11 -25.67
N MET A 407 -21.25 -5.22 -24.93
CA MET A 407 -21.01 -5.22 -23.49
C MET A 407 -19.56 -4.82 -23.16
N ALA A 408 -18.61 -5.14 -24.05
CA ALA A 408 -17.22 -4.70 -23.92
C ALA A 408 -17.08 -3.17 -24.04
N ASP A 409 -17.82 -2.51 -24.93
CA ASP A 409 -17.85 -1.05 -25.03
C ASP A 409 -18.41 -0.40 -23.75
N VAL A 410 -19.45 -1.01 -23.14
CA VAL A 410 -20.03 -0.52 -21.88
C VAL A 410 -19.00 -0.58 -20.75
N TYR A 411 -18.35 -1.73 -20.56
CA TYR A 411 -17.29 -1.88 -19.54
C TYR A 411 -16.09 -0.97 -19.84
N TRP A 412 -15.70 -0.81 -21.10
CA TRP A 412 -14.61 0.07 -21.50
C TRP A 412 -14.89 1.54 -21.17
N LEU A 413 -16.10 2.03 -21.48
CA LEU A 413 -16.55 3.39 -21.14
C LEU A 413 -16.71 3.60 -19.62
N GLN A 414 -16.96 2.53 -18.86
CA GLN A 414 -16.99 2.54 -17.39
C GLN A 414 -15.59 2.44 -16.75
N GLY A 415 -14.52 2.28 -17.54
CA GLY A 415 -13.14 2.16 -17.06
C GLY A 415 -12.71 0.72 -16.71
N GLU A 416 -13.62 -0.25 -16.81
CA GLU A 416 -13.42 -1.68 -16.54
C GLU A 416 -12.70 -2.39 -17.72
N LYS A 417 -11.52 -1.87 -18.09
CA LYS A 417 -10.77 -2.28 -19.29
C LYS A 417 -10.42 -3.77 -19.32
N GLU A 418 -10.09 -4.37 -18.18
CA GLU A 418 -9.78 -5.82 -18.11
C GLU A 418 -11.02 -6.68 -18.35
N THR A 419 -12.17 -6.27 -17.80
CA THR A 419 -13.47 -6.94 -18.01
C THR A 419 -13.88 -6.84 -19.48
N ALA A 420 -13.74 -5.67 -20.09
CA ALA A 420 -13.98 -5.46 -21.52
C ALA A 420 -13.09 -6.34 -22.41
N ARG A 421 -11.78 -6.40 -22.14
CA ARG A 421 -10.83 -7.26 -22.84
C ARG A 421 -11.17 -8.74 -22.68
N ARG A 422 -11.48 -9.20 -21.46
CA ARG A 422 -11.86 -10.59 -21.17
C ARG A 422 -13.09 -11.04 -21.97
N ILE A 423 -14.11 -10.19 -22.07
CA ILE A 423 -15.31 -10.47 -22.89
C ILE A 423 -14.92 -10.70 -24.36
N VAL A 424 -14.02 -9.87 -24.91
CA VAL A 424 -13.59 -9.96 -26.31
C VAL A 424 -12.67 -11.15 -26.54
N ASP A 425 -11.77 -11.46 -25.61
CA ASP A 425 -10.91 -12.65 -25.67
C ASP A 425 -11.71 -13.94 -25.50
N GLU A 426 -12.78 -13.98 -24.69
CA GLU A 426 -13.71 -15.12 -24.63
C GLU A 426 -14.49 -15.31 -25.94
N ILE A 427 -14.89 -14.22 -26.61
CA ILE A 427 -15.53 -14.29 -27.93
C ILE A 427 -14.54 -14.86 -28.95
N LEU A 428 -13.29 -14.37 -28.97
CA LEU A 428 -12.25 -14.89 -29.88
C LEU A 428 -11.83 -16.33 -29.55
N ALA A 429 -11.86 -16.75 -28.28
CA ALA A 429 -11.60 -18.14 -27.90
C ALA A 429 -12.68 -19.11 -28.42
N ARG A 430 -13.93 -18.64 -28.56
CA ARG A 430 -15.05 -19.44 -29.09
C ARG A 430 -15.20 -19.31 -30.61
N VAL A 431 -14.89 -18.14 -31.18
CA VAL A 431 -14.98 -17.82 -32.60
C VAL A 431 -13.73 -17.00 -33.00
N PRO A 432 -12.60 -17.65 -33.31
CA PRO A 432 -11.31 -16.97 -33.56
C PRO A 432 -11.30 -15.98 -34.74
N GLY A 433 -12.28 -16.07 -35.64
CA GLY A 433 -12.44 -15.19 -36.79
C GLY A 433 -13.57 -14.15 -36.67
N ASP A 434 -14.11 -13.89 -35.47
CA ASP A 434 -15.19 -12.91 -35.32
C ASP A 434 -14.71 -11.49 -35.73
N PRO A 435 -15.28 -10.89 -36.80
CA PRO A 435 -14.76 -9.64 -37.34
C PRO A 435 -15.05 -8.43 -36.44
N ARG A 436 -16.04 -8.51 -35.54
CA ARG A 436 -16.37 -7.43 -34.61
C ARG A 436 -15.42 -7.45 -33.41
N ALA A 437 -15.15 -8.63 -32.86
CA ALA A 437 -14.18 -8.81 -31.78
C ALA A 437 -12.76 -8.42 -32.21
N LEU A 438 -12.35 -8.81 -33.43
CA LEU A 438 -11.06 -8.39 -34.00
C LEU A 438 -10.99 -6.87 -34.24
N ALA A 439 -12.03 -6.26 -34.81
CA ALA A 439 -12.08 -4.80 -35.01
C ALA A 439 -12.07 -4.04 -33.67
N TRP A 440 -12.82 -4.51 -32.68
CA TRP A 440 -12.83 -3.94 -31.33
C TRP A 440 -11.44 -4.01 -30.68
N LYS A 441 -10.78 -5.18 -30.76
CA LYS A 441 -9.44 -5.38 -30.20
C LYS A 441 -8.42 -4.44 -30.84
N SER A 442 -8.44 -4.30 -32.17
CA SER A 442 -7.57 -3.36 -32.89
C SER A 442 -7.87 -1.88 -32.61
N ALA A 443 -9.12 -1.51 -32.29
CA ALA A 443 -9.50 -0.13 -31.98
C ALA A 443 -9.13 0.29 -30.53
N HIS A 444 -8.96 -0.68 -29.64
CA HIS A 444 -8.71 -0.47 -28.20
C HIS A 444 -7.31 -0.97 -27.76
N GLU A 445 -6.43 -1.20 -28.73
CA GLU A 445 -5.01 -1.54 -28.53
C GLU A 445 -4.20 -0.26 -28.24
N GLU A 446 -3.58 -0.16 -27.06
CA GLU A 446 -2.96 1.07 -26.56
C GLU A 446 -1.54 1.32 -27.12
N LYS A 447 -1.44 1.43 -28.46
CA LYS A 447 -0.15 1.63 -29.19
C LYS A 447 0.68 2.82 -28.72
N MET A 448 0.04 3.84 -28.13
CA MET A 448 0.71 5.11 -27.81
C MET A 448 1.69 5.04 -26.63
N VAL A 449 1.64 4.00 -25.78
CA VAL A 449 2.57 3.84 -24.65
C VAL A 449 3.83 3.07 -25.07
N GLU A 450 3.68 1.98 -25.83
CA GLU A 450 4.80 1.17 -26.30
C GLU A 450 5.68 1.91 -27.31
N GLU A 451 5.09 2.62 -28.27
CA GLU A 451 5.84 3.45 -29.23
C GLU A 451 6.62 4.57 -28.53
N ALA A 452 6.02 5.21 -27.51
CA ALA A 452 6.67 6.25 -26.71
C ALA A 452 7.80 5.68 -25.84
N LEU A 453 7.60 4.49 -25.24
CA LEU A 453 8.62 3.79 -24.48
C LEU A 453 9.79 3.35 -25.37
N ALA A 454 9.51 2.74 -26.53
CA ALA A 454 10.54 2.29 -27.47
C ALA A 454 11.37 3.45 -28.02
N ALA A 455 10.73 4.56 -28.41
CA ALA A 455 11.43 5.77 -28.84
C ALA A 455 12.30 6.37 -27.72
N PHE A 456 11.79 6.38 -26.49
CA PHE A 456 12.50 6.91 -25.33
C PHE A 456 13.70 6.03 -24.91
N LEU A 457 13.53 4.70 -24.86
CA LEU A 457 14.62 3.76 -24.59
C LEU A 457 15.68 3.80 -25.71
N GLY A 458 15.27 3.88 -26.97
CA GLY A 458 16.18 4.04 -28.11
C GLY A 458 17.02 5.32 -28.04
N MET A 459 16.43 6.43 -27.58
CA MET A 459 17.16 7.67 -27.29
C MET A 459 18.16 7.49 -26.14
N LEU A 460 17.77 6.84 -25.02
CA LEU A 460 18.68 6.59 -23.89
C LEU A 460 19.88 5.72 -24.27
N ALA A 461 19.66 4.64 -25.02
CA ALA A 461 20.73 3.77 -25.50
C ALA A 461 21.69 4.53 -26.44
N LYS A 462 21.15 5.37 -27.33
CA LYS A 462 21.91 6.11 -28.35
C LYS A 462 22.71 7.30 -27.79
N GLU A 463 22.11 8.09 -26.89
CA GLU A 463 22.70 9.34 -26.40
C GLU A 463 23.49 9.18 -25.09
N TYR A 464 23.10 8.20 -24.24
CA TYR A 464 23.65 8.02 -22.91
C TYR A 464 24.28 6.64 -22.68
N GLY A 465 24.33 5.79 -23.70
CA GLY A 465 24.98 4.47 -23.64
C GLY A 465 24.29 3.47 -22.71
N TYR A 466 23.00 3.64 -22.45
CA TYR A 466 22.24 2.79 -21.53
C TYR A 466 22.06 1.37 -22.12
N ASP A 467 22.58 0.34 -21.44
CA ASP A 467 22.47 -1.04 -21.89
C ASP A 467 21.07 -1.60 -21.62
N LEU A 468 20.31 -1.84 -22.69
CA LEU A 468 18.94 -2.38 -22.65
C LEU A 468 18.88 -3.92 -22.71
N SER A 469 20.02 -4.62 -22.73
CA SER A 469 20.06 -6.09 -22.91
C SER A 469 19.82 -6.91 -21.63
N GLY A 470 19.82 -6.26 -20.46
CA GLY A 470 19.49 -6.87 -19.17
C GLY A 470 17.98 -6.89 -18.88
N PRO A 471 17.54 -7.66 -17.86
CA PRO A 471 16.18 -7.56 -17.33
C PRO A 471 16.02 -6.26 -16.52
N HIS A 472 15.27 -5.31 -17.08
CA HIS A 472 14.93 -4.01 -16.50
C HIS A 472 13.49 -4.00 -15.98
#